data_AF-A0A957MFM1-F1
#
_entry.id   AF-A0A957MFM1-F1
#
_cell.length_a   1.000
_cell.length_b   1.000
_cell.length_c   1.000
_cell.angle_alpha   90.00
_cell.angle_beta   90.00
_cell.angle_gamma   90.00
#
_symmetry.space_group_name_H-M   'P 1'
#
loop_
_entity.id
_entity.type
_entity.pdbx_description
1 polymer ?
#
loop_
_entity_poly.entity_id
_entity_poly.type
_entity_poly.pdbx_seq_one_letter_code
_entity_poly.pdbx_strand_id
1 'polypeptide(L)'
;IRLTVIRPELTPSEQERLLGPMLWELEPDVCCHERKVKPMAAAVAGQHAWITGLRRDQSGARSQTPLVAWDARYELFKLSPLANWSKDDVWSYIRAHDLPYNALHDRGYSSIGCTHCTRLPASAEDERSGRWQGRMKTECGLHLPARPFAPCQG
;
A
#
# COMPACT_ATOMS: atom_id res chain seq x y z
N ILE A 1 13.17 -16.68 -7.39
CA ILE A 1 12.98 -15.23 -7.10
C ILE A 1 13.79 -14.88 -5.86
N ARG A 2 14.62 -13.82 -5.89
CA ARG A 2 15.33 -13.31 -4.70
C ARG A 2 14.55 -12.14 -4.13
N LEU A 3 14.16 -12.22 -2.86
CA LEU A 3 13.45 -11.15 -2.17
C LEU A 3 14.44 -10.32 -1.34
N THR A 4 14.40 -9.00 -1.51
CA THR A 4 15.14 -8.05 -0.67
C THR A 4 14.18 -7.46 0.35
N VAL A 5 14.45 -7.69 1.64
CA VAL A 5 13.61 -7.18 2.74
C VAL A 5 14.27 -5.93 3.32
N ILE A 6 13.64 -4.79 3.09
CA ILE A 6 14.04 -3.52 3.70
C ILE A 6 13.28 -3.34 5.01
N ARG A 7 14.00 -2.90 6.05
CA ARG A 7 13.45 -2.67 7.38
C ARG A 7 13.60 -1.20 7.75
N PRO A 8 12.70 -0.67 8.61
CA PRO A 8 12.92 0.63 9.23
C PRO A 8 14.26 0.66 9.97
N GLU A 9 14.88 1.83 10.02
CA GLU A 9 16.13 2.07 10.75
C GLU A 9 15.96 1.83 12.25
N LEU A 10 14.81 2.25 12.80
CA LEU A 10 14.47 2.07 14.21
C LEU A 10 13.71 0.76 14.44
N THR A 11 14.13 0.02 15.47
CA THR A 11 13.30 -1.04 16.05
C THR A 11 12.03 -0.44 16.68
N PRO A 12 10.96 -1.25 16.90
CA PRO A 12 9.77 -0.76 17.61
C PRO A 12 10.08 -0.13 18.97
N SER A 13 10.97 -0.73 19.76
CA SER A 13 11.35 -0.22 21.09
C SER A 13 12.14 1.09 21.02
N GLU A 14 13.03 1.24 20.04
CA GLU A 14 13.75 2.52 19.84
C GLU A 14 12.80 3.62 19.35
N GLN A 15 11.90 3.29 18.42
CA GLN A 15 10.89 4.23 17.94
C GLN A 15 10.01 4.70 19.10
N GLU A 16 9.56 3.78 19.97
CA GLU A 16 8.78 4.12 21.17
C GLU A 16 9.56 5.01 22.14
N ARG A 17 10.83 4.69 22.39
CA ARG A 17 11.69 5.50 23.26
C ARG A 17 11.90 6.92 22.73
N LEU A 18 11.98 7.09 21.41
CA LEU A 18 12.30 8.37 20.77
C LEU A 18 11.06 9.22 20.44
N LEU A 19 9.99 8.58 19.99
CA LEU A 19 8.80 9.25 19.45
C LEU A 19 7.54 9.06 20.32
N GLY A 20 7.65 8.27 21.39
CA GLY A 20 6.56 7.95 22.31
C GLY A 20 5.87 6.61 22.01
N PRO A 21 5.17 6.06 23.01
CA PRO A 21 4.46 4.80 22.89
C PRO A 21 3.24 4.92 21.97
N MET A 22 2.74 3.78 21.49
CA MET A 22 1.46 3.69 20.78
C MET A 22 1.35 4.66 19.58
N LEU A 23 2.46 4.94 18.88
CA LEU A 23 2.47 5.93 17.78
C LEU A 23 1.49 5.57 16.64
N TRP A 24 1.23 4.27 16.43
CA TRP A 24 0.19 3.83 15.49
C TRP A 24 -1.22 4.27 15.87
N GLU A 25 -1.43 4.67 17.11
CA GLU A 25 -2.69 5.13 17.68
C GLU A 25 -2.74 6.65 17.75
N LEU A 26 -1.75 7.24 18.42
CA LEU A 26 -1.69 8.66 18.69
C LEU A 26 -1.37 9.47 17.41
N GLU A 27 -0.38 9.03 16.63
CA GLU A 27 0.13 9.75 15.45
C GLU A 27 0.38 8.78 14.27
N PRO A 28 -0.70 8.21 13.69
CA PRO A 28 -0.58 7.13 12.70
C PRO A 28 0.16 7.53 11.42
N ASP A 29 0.18 8.82 11.09
CA ASP A 29 0.95 9.35 9.96
C ASP A 29 2.45 9.31 10.25
N VAL A 30 2.88 9.75 11.44
CA VAL A 30 4.28 9.66 11.87
C VAL A 30 4.73 8.20 11.95
N CYS A 31 3.90 7.32 12.53
CA CYS A 31 4.17 5.88 12.56
C CYS A 31 4.34 5.28 11.17
N CYS A 32 3.47 5.62 10.22
CA CYS A 32 3.61 5.14 8.85
C CYS A 32 4.80 5.79 8.12
N HIS A 33 5.13 7.04 8.43
CA HIS A 33 6.29 7.72 7.86
C HIS A 33 7.57 6.96 8.20
N GLU A 34 7.85 6.76 9.48
CA GLU A 34 9.05 6.07 9.96
C GLU A 34 9.11 4.61 9.50
N ARG A 35 7.99 3.89 9.57
CA ARG A 35 7.98 2.45 9.33
C ARG A 35 7.78 2.04 7.89
N LYS A 36 7.32 2.94 7.01
CA LYS A 36 6.97 2.61 5.63
C LYS A 36 7.54 3.60 4.63
N VAL A 37 7.29 4.89 4.80
CA VAL A 37 7.67 5.89 3.80
C VAL A 37 9.18 6.08 3.75
N LYS A 38 9.82 6.30 4.91
CA LYS A 38 11.28 6.47 5.02
C LYS A 38 12.06 5.26 4.46
N PRO A 39 11.80 4.00 4.87
CA PRO A 39 12.50 2.85 4.31
C PRO A 39 12.17 2.63 2.82
N MET A 40 10.96 2.95 2.37
CA MET A 40 10.62 2.85 0.95
C MET A 40 11.41 3.85 0.11
N ALA A 41 11.50 5.11 0.56
CA ALA A 41 12.26 6.15 -0.14
C ALA A 41 13.72 5.74 -0.34
N ALA A 42 14.35 5.19 0.71
CA ALA A 42 15.71 4.66 0.62
C ALA A 42 15.82 3.46 -0.35
N ALA A 43 14.82 2.58 -0.36
CA ALA A 43 14.82 1.38 -1.20
C ALA A 43 14.69 1.67 -2.69
N VAL A 44 13.94 2.71 -3.06
CA VAL A 44 13.67 3.06 -4.46
C VAL A 44 14.57 4.15 -5.00
N ALA A 45 15.44 4.74 -4.16
CA ALA A 45 16.38 5.77 -4.59
C ALA A 45 17.25 5.26 -5.76
N GLY A 46 17.30 6.05 -6.83
CA GLY A 46 18.04 5.71 -8.05
C GLY A 46 17.38 4.63 -8.94
N GLN A 47 16.19 4.15 -8.61
CA GLN A 47 15.41 3.27 -9.49
C GLN A 47 14.61 4.09 -10.50
N HIS A 48 14.43 3.56 -11.71
CA HIS A 48 13.66 4.24 -12.76
C HIS A 48 12.15 4.02 -12.64
N ALA A 49 11.73 2.90 -12.05
CA ALA A 49 10.33 2.57 -11.91
C ALA A 49 10.05 1.61 -10.74
N TRP A 50 8.81 1.62 -10.27
CA TRP A 50 8.26 0.63 -9.34
C TRP A 50 6.88 0.15 -9.79
N ILE A 51 6.60 -1.13 -9.55
CA ILE A 51 5.32 -1.75 -9.85
C ILE A 51 4.51 -1.85 -8.57
N THR A 52 3.23 -1.51 -8.64
CA THR A 52 2.30 -1.57 -7.50
C THR A 52 1.08 -2.42 -7.80
N GLY A 53 0.49 -3.01 -6.77
CA GLY A 53 -0.79 -3.73 -6.85
C GLY A 53 -2.02 -2.84 -6.66
N LEU A 54 -1.94 -1.56 -7.02
CA LEU A 54 -3.07 -0.64 -6.94
C LEU A 54 -4.12 -0.99 -8.01
N ARG A 55 -5.38 -1.00 -7.59
CA ARG A 55 -6.55 -1.19 -8.46
C ARG A 55 -7.58 -0.10 -8.19
N ARG A 56 -8.35 0.27 -9.21
CA ARG A 56 -9.37 1.34 -9.09
C ARG A 56 -10.57 0.95 -8.25
N ASP A 57 -10.86 -0.35 -8.16
CA ASP A 57 -12.00 -0.90 -7.40
C ASP A 57 -11.75 -0.99 -5.88
N GLN A 58 -10.53 -0.71 -5.41
CA GLN A 58 -10.15 -0.92 -4.01
C GLN A 58 -10.72 0.12 -3.03
N SER A 59 -10.89 1.37 -3.46
CA SER A 59 -11.48 2.46 -2.66
C SER A 59 -11.72 3.70 -3.51
N GLY A 60 -12.55 4.63 -3.03
CA GLY A 60 -12.78 5.91 -3.70
C GLY A 60 -11.49 6.70 -3.99
N ALA A 61 -10.52 6.66 -3.07
CA ALA A 61 -9.23 7.34 -3.22
C ALA A 61 -8.34 6.76 -4.33
N ARG A 62 -8.62 5.53 -4.78
CA ARG A 62 -7.86 4.83 -5.82
C ARG A 62 -8.58 4.76 -7.16
N SER A 63 -9.81 5.26 -7.24
CA SER A 63 -10.67 5.17 -8.44
C SER A 63 -10.05 5.77 -9.71
N GLN A 64 -9.15 6.75 -9.56
CA GLN A 64 -8.45 7.42 -10.67
C GLN A 64 -7.00 6.96 -10.84
N THR A 65 -6.63 5.77 -10.32
CA THR A 65 -5.26 5.26 -10.42
C THR A 65 -4.86 5.11 -11.90
N PRO A 66 -3.82 5.84 -12.37
CA PRO A 66 -3.32 5.69 -13.73
C PRO A 66 -2.51 4.39 -13.88
N LEU A 67 -2.46 3.86 -15.11
CA LEU A 67 -1.59 2.72 -15.43
C LEU A 67 -0.11 3.08 -15.28
N VAL A 68 0.26 4.31 -15.68
CA VAL A 68 1.61 4.86 -15.59
C VAL A 68 1.53 6.29 -15.05
N ALA A 69 2.32 6.60 -14.04
CA ALA A 69 2.44 7.94 -13.46
C ALA A 69 3.89 8.31 -13.17
N TRP A 70 4.19 9.60 -13.12
CA TRP A 70 5.40 10.10 -12.49
C TRP A 70 5.16 10.30 -10.99
N ASP A 71 5.92 9.61 -10.15
CA ASP A 71 5.88 9.79 -8.70
C ASP A 71 6.94 10.80 -8.27
N ALA A 72 6.55 12.06 -8.16
CA ALA A 72 7.46 13.15 -7.84
C ALA A 72 8.11 13.03 -6.45
N ARG A 73 7.51 12.26 -5.52
CA ARG A 73 8.11 12.03 -4.20
C ARG A 73 9.34 11.16 -4.28
N TYR A 74 9.33 10.17 -5.16
CA TYR A 74 10.40 9.18 -5.30
C TYR A 74 11.22 9.35 -6.59
N GLU A 75 10.87 10.34 -7.41
CA GLU A 75 11.54 10.68 -8.67
C GLU A 75 11.66 9.49 -9.65
N LEU A 76 10.56 8.74 -9.79
CA LEU A 76 10.52 7.54 -10.64
C LEU A 76 9.13 7.28 -11.23
N PHE A 77 9.06 6.37 -12.21
CA PHE A 77 7.79 5.95 -12.79
C PHE A 77 7.04 4.93 -11.93
N LYS A 78 5.77 5.21 -11.66
CA LYS A 78 4.84 4.30 -11.00
C LYS A 78 3.99 3.54 -12.01
N LEU A 79 4.11 2.22 -11.98
CA LEU A 79 3.37 1.30 -12.85
C LEU A 79 2.31 0.57 -12.03
N SER A 80 1.06 0.62 -12.47
CA SER A 80 -0.08 -0.05 -11.82
C SER A 80 -0.76 -0.98 -12.83
N PRO A 81 -0.14 -2.12 -13.20
CA PRO A 81 -0.64 -2.99 -14.27
C PRO A 81 -2.04 -3.57 -13.97
N LEU A 82 -2.38 -3.68 -12.69
CA LEU A 82 -3.68 -4.18 -12.23
C LEU A 82 -4.71 -3.05 -12.03
N ALA A 83 -4.45 -1.82 -12.48
CA ALA A 83 -5.35 -0.68 -12.25
C ALA A 83 -6.80 -0.95 -12.72
N ASN A 84 -6.95 -1.71 -13.81
CA ASN A 84 -8.24 -2.06 -14.41
C ASN A 84 -8.84 -3.37 -13.90
N TRP A 85 -8.14 -4.12 -13.05
CA TRP A 85 -8.63 -5.40 -12.54
C TRP A 85 -9.58 -5.17 -11.37
N SER A 86 -10.66 -5.94 -11.34
CA SER A 86 -11.51 -6.10 -10.17
C SER A 86 -10.89 -7.08 -9.17
N LYS A 87 -11.42 -7.10 -7.95
CA LYS A 87 -11.15 -8.10 -6.92
C LYS A 87 -11.41 -9.52 -7.46
N ASP A 88 -12.47 -9.70 -8.23
CA ASP A 88 -12.83 -11.00 -8.80
C ASP A 88 -11.86 -11.45 -9.88
N ASP A 89 -11.32 -10.52 -10.69
CA ASP A 89 -10.27 -10.83 -11.66
C ASP A 89 -9.01 -11.34 -10.95
N VAL A 90 -8.61 -10.66 -9.86
CA VAL A 90 -7.44 -11.07 -9.05
C VAL A 90 -7.63 -12.47 -8.47
N TRP A 91 -8.79 -12.73 -7.85
CA TRP A 91 -9.06 -14.03 -7.26
C TRP A 91 -9.23 -15.14 -8.29
N SER A 92 -9.82 -14.85 -9.45
CA SER A 92 -9.95 -15.79 -10.54
C SER A 92 -8.57 -16.18 -11.08
N TYR A 93 -7.66 -15.22 -11.21
CA TYR A 93 -6.29 -15.48 -11.61
C TYR A 93 -5.53 -16.31 -10.56
N ILE A 94 -5.64 -15.97 -9.27
CA ILE A 94 -5.03 -16.75 -8.17
C ILE A 94 -5.46 -18.22 -8.23
N ARG A 95 -6.76 -18.48 -8.37
CA ARG A 95 -7.30 -19.85 -8.43
C ARG A 95 -6.92 -20.58 -9.71
N ALA A 96 -7.01 -19.92 -10.87
CA ALA A 96 -6.72 -20.53 -12.17
C ALA A 96 -5.24 -20.96 -12.29
N HIS A 97 -4.35 -20.29 -11.55
CA HIS A 97 -2.91 -20.53 -11.59
C HIS A 97 -2.36 -21.17 -10.31
N ASP A 98 -3.22 -21.62 -9.39
CA ASP A 98 -2.85 -22.22 -8.10
C ASP A 98 -1.79 -21.40 -7.33
N LEU A 99 -2.00 -20.07 -7.29
CA LEU A 99 -1.04 -19.17 -6.65
C LEU A 99 -1.22 -19.17 -5.12
N PRO A 100 -0.11 -19.21 -4.35
CA PRO A 100 -0.21 -19.05 -2.91
C PRO A 100 -0.70 -17.65 -2.54
N TYR A 101 -1.58 -17.57 -1.55
CA TYR A 101 -2.08 -16.33 -0.98
C TYR A 101 -2.02 -16.36 0.55
N ASN A 102 -2.26 -15.23 1.20
CA ASN A 102 -2.20 -15.14 2.66
C ASN A 102 -3.45 -15.79 3.29
N ALA A 103 -3.28 -16.81 4.14
CA ALA A 103 -4.36 -17.53 4.81
C ALA A 103 -5.29 -16.66 5.67
N LEU A 104 -4.91 -15.42 6.00
CA LEU A 104 -5.83 -14.46 6.62
C LEU A 104 -7.00 -14.09 5.70
N HIS A 105 -6.87 -14.23 4.38
CA HIS A 105 -8.00 -14.07 3.47
C HIS A 105 -9.12 -15.08 3.74
N ASP A 106 -8.79 -16.32 4.09
CA ASP A 106 -9.78 -17.36 4.47
C ASP A 106 -10.47 -17.04 5.80
N ARG A 107 -9.87 -16.16 6.60
CA ARG A 107 -10.43 -15.63 7.85
C ARG A 107 -11.20 -14.32 7.64
N GLY A 108 -11.44 -13.91 6.40
CA GLY A 108 -12.21 -12.72 6.05
C GLY A 108 -11.40 -11.41 5.97
N TYR A 109 -10.07 -11.43 6.14
CA TYR A 109 -9.27 -10.22 5.97
C TYR A 109 -9.10 -9.90 4.49
N SER A 110 -9.82 -8.90 4.00
CA SER A 110 -9.80 -8.48 2.60
C SER A 110 -8.59 -7.60 2.24
N SER A 111 -8.02 -6.87 3.20
CA SER A 111 -6.85 -6.00 3.02
C SER A 111 -5.91 -6.09 4.23
N ILE A 112 -4.68 -6.56 4.02
CA ILE A 112 -3.76 -6.92 5.10
C ILE A 112 -2.61 -5.93 5.19
N GLY A 113 -2.26 -5.50 6.42
CA GLY A 113 -1.20 -4.55 6.71
C GLY A 113 -0.46 -4.89 7.99
N CYS A 114 -0.11 -3.88 8.79
CA CYS A 114 0.39 -4.15 10.14
C CYS A 114 -0.75 -4.60 11.05
N THR A 115 -0.41 -5.35 12.09
CA THR A 115 -1.31 -5.88 13.12
C THR A 115 -2.17 -4.79 13.79
N HIS A 116 -1.63 -3.59 13.97
CA HIS A 116 -2.32 -2.49 14.64
C HIS A 116 -3.38 -1.80 13.77
N CYS A 117 -3.22 -1.81 12.43
CA CYS A 117 -4.08 -1.05 11.50
C CYS A 117 -4.82 -1.95 10.50
N THR A 118 -5.02 -3.22 10.87
CA THR A 118 -5.74 -4.22 10.07
C THR A 118 -6.82 -4.86 10.93
N ARG A 119 -8.05 -4.86 10.43
CA ARG A 119 -9.25 -5.48 11.00
C ARG A 119 -10.03 -6.17 9.88
N LEU A 120 -11.07 -6.94 10.25
CA LEU A 120 -12.04 -7.42 9.29
C LEU A 120 -12.75 -6.24 8.62
N PRO A 121 -13.07 -6.32 7.33
CA PRO A 121 -13.83 -5.28 6.65
C PRO A 121 -15.24 -5.15 7.24
N ALA A 122 -15.83 -3.97 7.09
CA ALA A 122 -17.22 -3.70 7.49
C ALA A 122 -18.23 -4.44 6.59
N SER A 123 -17.90 -4.63 5.32
CA SER A 123 -18.68 -5.44 4.37
C SER A 123 -17.78 -6.07 3.29
N ALA A 124 -18.31 -6.99 2.50
CA ALA A 124 -17.54 -7.67 1.44
C ALA A 124 -17.19 -6.72 0.27
N GLU A 125 -18.00 -5.68 0.08
CA GLU A 125 -17.96 -4.68 -0.98
C GLU A 125 -16.95 -3.55 -0.67
N ASP A 126 -16.63 -3.32 0.61
CA ASP A 126 -15.57 -2.38 1.00
C ASP A 126 -14.32 -3.13 1.47
N GLU A 127 -13.53 -3.60 0.49
CA GLU A 127 -12.30 -4.38 0.69
C GLU A 127 -11.32 -3.70 1.65
N ARG A 128 -11.31 -2.36 1.73
CA ARG A 128 -10.34 -1.59 2.52
C ARG A 128 -10.91 -0.99 3.80
N SER A 129 -12.20 -1.10 4.07
CA SER A 129 -12.83 -0.67 5.33
C SER A 129 -12.19 -1.27 6.58
N GLY A 130 -11.51 -2.42 6.48
CA GLY A 130 -10.73 -3.02 7.57
C GLY A 130 -9.48 -2.22 7.98
N ARG A 131 -9.10 -1.21 7.20
CA ARG A 131 -7.88 -0.40 7.40
C ARG A 131 -8.23 0.90 8.09
N TRP A 132 -7.52 1.20 9.18
CA TRP A 132 -7.70 2.44 9.95
C TRP A 132 -9.15 2.71 10.40
N GLN A 133 -9.89 1.66 10.72
CA GLN A 133 -11.26 1.77 11.25
C GLN A 133 -11.35 2.78 12.40
N GLY A 134 -12.38 3.63 12.34
CA GLY A 134 -12.61 4.69 13.33
C GLY A 134 -11.69 5.90 13.19
N ARG A 135 -11.00 6.08 12.06
CA ARG A 135 -10.09 7.21 11.82
C ARG A 135 -10.35 7.88 10.48
N MET A 136 -9.92 9.14 10.35
CA MET A 136 -9.97 9.89 9.07
C MET A 136 -8.95 9.42 8.03
N LYS A 137 -7.95 8.64 8.44
CA LYS A 137 -6.86 8.17 7.57
C LYS A 137 -7.34 7.05 6.64
N THR A 138 -7.15 7.22 5.34
CA THR A 138 -7.56 6.25 4.31
C THR A 138 -6.38 5.58 3.59
N GLU A 139 -5.20 6.20 3.63
CA GLU A 139 -4.00 5.70 2.97
C GLU A 139 -2.77 5.78 3.88
N CYS A 140 -1.83 4.86 3.69
CA CYS A 140 -0.65 4.73 4.56
C CYS A 140 0.47 5.75 4.27
N GLY A 141 0.34 6.56 3.21
CA GLY A 141 1.38 7.50 2.78
C GLY A 141 2.42 6.93 1.83
N LEU A 142 2.45 5.61 1.57
CA LEU A 142 3.29 5.03 0.50
C LEU A 142 2.82 5.49 -0.89
N HIS A 143 1.52 5.67 -1.07
CA HIS A 143 0.93 6.05 -2.33
C HIS A 143 0.33 7.44 -2.16
N LEU A 144 0.99 8.43 -2.74
CA LEU A 144 0.39 9.73 -2.95
C LEU A 144 -0.16 9.83 -4.38
N PRO A 145 -1.08 10.78 -4.63
CA PRO A 145 -1.46 11.16 -5.99
C PRO A 145 -0.19 11.44 -6.80
N ALA A 146 -0.01 10.67 -7.86
CA ALA A 146 1.09 10.82 -8.81
C ALA A 146 0.55 11.43 -10.10
N ARG A 147 1.35 12.25 -10.77
CA ARG A 147 0.92 12.91 -12.00
C ARG A 147 0.82 11.85 -13.10
N PRO A 148 -0.33 11.68 -13.78
CA PRO A 148 -0.43 10.76 -14.90
C PRO A 148 0.65 11.07 -15.94
N PHE A 149 1.28 10.03 -16.47
CA PHE A 149 2.22 10.24 -17.56
C PHE A 149 1.44 10.68 -18.80
N ALA A 150 1.76 11.87 -19.31
CA ALA A 150 1.30 12.34 -20.61
C ALA A 150 2.48 12.20 -21.58
N PRO A 151 2.37 11.42 -22.66
CA PRO A 151 3.41 11.39 -23.67
C PRO A 151 3.59 12.80 -24.28
N CYS A 152 4.83 13.17 -24.63
CA CYS A 152 5.07 14.39 -25.40
C CYS A 152 4.23 14.34 -26.68
N GLN A 153 3.39 15.35 -26.89
CA GLN A 153 2.76 15.54 -28.19
C GLN A 153 3.87 15.98 -29.14
N GLY A 154 4.18 15.12 -30.12
CA GLY A 154 5.21 15.37 -31.13
C GLY A 154 4.84 16.50 -32.07
#